data_AF-A0A496PR43-F1
#
_entry.id   AF-A0A496PR43-F1
#
_cell.length_a   1.000
_cell.length_b   1.000
_cell.length_c   1.000
_cell.angle_alpha   90.00
_cell.angle_beta   90.00
_cell.angle_gamma   90.00
#
_symmetry.space_group_name_H-M   'P 1'
#
loop_
_entity.id
_entity.type
_entity.pdbx_description
1 polymer ?
#
loop_
_entity_poly.entity_id
_entity_poly.type
_entity_poly.pdbx_seq_one_letter_code
_entity_poly.pdbx_strand_id
1 'polypeptide(L)'
;MSTKTGTSTQSAPTTIVRVVIAKDTMTAMMAISKPPPGASEATMDDVKKAIERVGLVHGIDQEAIERALVKREWDTPVRIAEGTRPVKGKDATFEYTFEKERDNTPKEDDNGHIDYRSLSFIQNVKEGQVLIKKTPPTEGDDGTNVKGNPVKAAKGRDLPIQSGKNTKVSEDGLSLIATASGSIVLTRDGISVNDVTAIRGDIDMRVGNIDCAGSVTVDGQIKTGFHVNVGGNLDVRGSVEDCYIDCQGNIIIKGGCFGKGEGRIKAQGDIVLKFAEGQVIESESSVTVGGQLLNCHVTAKERIDVCGRKGFIIGGAIHAGKEIRASVAGSDTGTTTNLYVAYDAELMSEYEHITQEITRVQADIERVKKTLYSLYRLQTDGKLDDSKAAILKKLEEFQASVPEALKSLEETKASLEERMKEFDDAQIIIKDTIFPGVVVHFGPVYREFTDIQKSCKLTLEGNRVMVSAWNGDDSD
;
A
#
# COMPACT_ATOMS: atom_id res chain seq x y z
N MET A 1 28.04 69.66 -70.63
CA MET A 1 27.33 69.75 -69.33
C MET A 1 25.89 69.36 -69.57
N SER A 2 25.59 68.07 -69.41
CA SER A 2 24.28 67.49 -69.70
C SER A 2 23.87 66.52 -68.61
N THR A 3 22.56 66.53 -68.39
CA THR A 3 21.68 65.42 -67.96
C THR A 3 21.67 64.98 -66.50
N LYS A 4 20.52 65.36 -65.89
CA LYS A 4 19.79 64.71 -64.80
C LYS A 4 19.87 63.18 -64.82
N THR A 5 20.10 62.59 -63.67
CA THR A 5 19.61 61.26 -63.29
C THR A 5 18.78 61.42 -62.02
N GLY A 6 17.47 61.24 -62.15
CA GLY A 6 16.57 61.12 -61.02
C GLY A 6 16.75 59.75 -60.38
N THR A 7 16.90 59.71 -59.07
CA THR A 7 16.78 58.49 -58.29
C THR A 7 15.51 58.62 -57.46
N SER A 8 14.43 58.02 -57.96
CA SER A 8 13.19 57.84 -57.21
C SER A 8 13.44 56.79 -56.14
N THR A 9 13.66 57.21 -54.90
CA THR A 9 13.61 56.32 -53.75
C THR A 9 12.13 56.06 -53.47
N GLN A 10 11.56 54.99 -54.04
CA GLN A 10 10.28 54.45 -53.59
C GLN A 10 10.44 54.03 -52.13
N SER A 11 9.92 54.83 -51.20
CA SER A 11 9.75 54.41 -49.82
C SER A 11 8.75 53.26 -49.81
N ALA A 12 9.16 52.08 -49.33
CA ALA A 12 8.24 50.98 -49.07
C ALA A 12 7.07 51.52 -48.22
N PRO A 13 5.81 51.15 -48.52
CA PRO A 13 4.68 51.60 -47.73
C PRO A 13 4.88 51.12 -46.29
N THR A 14 5.16 52.06 -45.39
CA THR A 14 5.28 51.78 -43.95
C THR A 14 3.94 51.25 -43.50
N THR A 15 3.87 49.95 -43.22
CA THR A 15 2.61 49.29 -42.85
C THR A 15 2.26 49.71 -41.43
N ILE A 16 1.31 50.64 -41.30
CA ILE A 16 0.95 51.27 -40.02
C ILE A 16 0.23 50.27 -39.09
N VAL A 17 -0.53 49.31 -39.65
CA VAL A 17 -1.21 48.25 -38.89
C VAL A 17 -0.69 46.88 -39.30
N ARG A 18 -0.19 46.13 -38.33
CA ARG A 18 0.25 44.74 -38.54
C ARG A 18 -0.61 43.80 -37.71
N VAL A 19 -1.24 42.83 -38.38
CA VAL A 19 -1.93 41.71 -37.72
C VAL A 19 -1.10 40.45 -37.90
N VAL A 20 -0.89 39.70 -36.82
CA VAL A 20 -0.18 38.43 -36.83
C VAL A 20 -1.04 37.38 -36.13
N ILE A 21 -1.24 36.25 -36.82
CA ILE A 21 -1.89 35.07 -36.24
C ILE A 21 -0.81 34.18 -35.64
N ALA A 22 -1.03 33.73 -34.40
CA ALA A 22 -0.13 32.81 -33.72
C ALA A 22 -0.03 31.46 -34.44
N LYS A 23 1.05 30.70 -34.21
CA LYS A 23 1.30 29.42 -34.89
C LYS A 23 0.19 28.37 -34.67
N ASP A 24 -0.45 28.40 -33.50
CA ASP A 24 -1.58 27.53 -33.15
C ASP A 24 -2.89 27.92 -33.86
N THR A 25 -2.90 29.04 -34.58
CA THR A 25 -4.08 29.65 -35.22
C THR A 25 -5.23 29.98 -34.27
N MET A 26 -4.99 30.00 -32.96
CA MET A 26 -6.03 30.25 -31.95
C MET A 26 -6.09 31.70 -31.48
N THR A 27 -5.04 32.48 -31.74
CA THR A 27 -4.98 33.87 -31.31
C THR A 27 -4.48 34.76 -32.46
N ALA A 28 -5.07 35.95 -32.60
CA ALA A 28 -4.53 37.00 -33.44
C ALA A 28 -4.18 38.24 -32.63
N MET A 29 -3.02 38.80 -32.92
CA MET A 29 -2.53 40.04 -32.31
C MET A 29 -2.39 41.12 -33.37
N MET A 30 -2.71 42.35 -32.99
CA MET A 30 -2.52 43.56 -33.77
C MET A 30 -1.48 44.43 -33.09
N ALA A 31 -0.59 45.03 -33.86
CA ALA A 31 0.27 46.11 -33.42
C ALA A 31 0.08 47.30 -34.37
N ILE A 32 -0.05 48.50 -33.79
CA ILE A 32 -0.17 49.74 -34.55
C ILE A 32 1.15 50.49 -34.39
N SER A 33 1.85 50.75 -35.49
CA SER A 33 3.13 51.46 -35.47
C SER A 33 2.89 52.95 -35.34
N LYS A 34 3.76 53.65 -34.59
CA LYS A 34 3.70 55.11 -34.52
C LYS A 34 3.91 55.72 -35.93
N PRO A 35 3.03 56.62 -36.40
CA PRO A 35 3.17 57.21 -37.72
C PRO A 35 4.41 58.13 -37.79
N PRO A 36 5.15 58.15 -38.92
CA PRO A 36 6.21 59.11 -39.16
C PRO A 36 5.69 60.57 -39.10
N PRO A 37 6.54 61.56 -38.80
CA PRO A 37 6.14 62.96 -38.80
C PRO A 37 5.49 63.38 -40.12
N GLY A 38 4.24 63.83 -40.07
CA GLY A 38 3.45 64.27 -41.24
C GLY A 38 2.62 63.17 -41.93
N ALA A 39 2.64 61.93 -41.46
CA ALA A 39 1.76 60.86 -41.93
C ALA A 39 0.46 60.75 -41.10
N SER A 40 -0.61 60.25 -41.72
CA SER A 40 -1.90 60.01 -41.05
C SER A 40 -1.83 58.86 -40.04
N GLU A 41 -2.60 58.96 -38.95
CA GLU A 41 -2.79 57.87 -37.98
C GLU A 41 -3.56 56.69 -38.59
N ALA A 42 -3.40 55.49 -38.02
CA ALA A 42 -4.15 54.31 -38.44
C ALA A 42 -5.65 54.49 -38.25
N THR A 43 -6.43 54.09 -39.23
CA THR A 43 -7.90 54.13 -39.18
C THR A 43 -8.49 52.73 -38.99
N MET A 44 -9.76 52.67 -38.59
CA MET A 44 -10.51 51.40 -38.54
C MET A 44 -10.56 50.70 -39.92
N ASP A 45 -10.56 51.46 -41.01
CA ASP A 45 -10.51 50.91 -42.38
C ASP A 45 -9.16 50.22 -42.67
N ASP A 46 -8.06 50.79 -42.17
CA ASP A 46 -6.73 50.17 -42.27
C ASP A 46 -6.64 48.88 -41.47
N VAL A 47 -7.29 48.83 -40.28
CA VAL A 47 -7.38 47.61 -39.48
C VAL A 47 -8.22 46.54 -40.18
N LYS A 48 -9.38 46.89 -40.74
CA LYS A 48 -10.22 45.96 -41.50
C LYS A 48 -9.47 45.36 -42.68
N LYS A 49 -8.77 46.18 -43.47
CA LYS A 49 -7.91 45.69 -44.57
C LYS A 49 -6.80 44.76 -44.09
N ALA A 50 -6.22 45.03 -42.92
CA ALA A 50 -5.18 44.16 -42.33
C ALA A 50 -5.75 42.82 -41.84
N ILE A 51 -6.94 42.83 -41.21
CA ILE A 51 -7.71 41.65 -40.78
C ILE A 51 -8.08 40.77 -41.99
N GLU A 52 -8.62 41.37 -43.05
CA GLU A 52 -8.97 40.68 -44.29
C GLU A 52 -7.75 40.04 -44.95
N ARG A 53 -6.61 40.75 -45.01
CA ARG A 53 -5.37 40.26 -45.63
C ARG A 53 -4.84 38.99 -44.96
N VAL A 54 -5.01 38.84 -43.65
CA VAL A 54 -4.54 37.65 -42.90
C VAL A 54 -5.60 36.54 -42.79
N GLY A 55 -6.82 36.79 -43.30
CA GLY A 55 -7.93 35.85 -43.27
C GLY A 55 -8.49 35.63 -41.87
N LEU A 56 -8.60 36.69 -41.07
CA LEU A 56 -9.18 36.63 -39.73
C LEU A 56 -10.70 36.76 -39.83
N VAL A 57 -11.45 35.74 -39.39
CA VAL A 57 -12.90 35.63 -39.63
C VAL A 57 -13.68 35.30 -38.36
N HIS A 58 -13.05 34.70 -37.35
CA HIS A 58 -13.73 34.22 -36.15
C HIS A 58 -13.15 34.81 -34.86
N GLY A 59 -14.01 35.07 -33.88
CA GLY A 59 -13.62 35.48 -32.53
C GLY A 59 -13.01 36.87 -32.42
N ILE A 60 -13.35 37.79 -33.32
CA ILE A 60 -12.81 39.16 -33.37
C ILE A 60 -13.36 40.00 -32.21
N ASP A 61 -12.46 40.58 -31.42
CA ASP A 61 -12.77 41.52 -30.34
C ASP A 61 -12.73 42.95 -30.87
N GLN A 62 -13.90 43.42 -31.32
CA GLN A 62 -14.08 44.76 -31.88
C GLN A 62 -13.76 45.86 -30.87
N GLU A 63 -14.08 45.65 -29.59
CA GLU A 63 -13.80 46.65 -28.55
C GLU A 63 -12.30 46.77 -28.28
N ALA A 64 -11.55 45.66 -28.30
CA ALA A 64 -10.09 45.70 -28.16
C ALA A 64 -9.43 46.49 -29.29
N ILE A 65 -9.92 46.34 -30.52
CA ILE A 65 -9.44 47.10 -31.69
C ILE A 65 -9.72 48.60 -31.50
N GLU A 66 -10.94 48.96 -31.10
CA GLU A 66 -11.34 50.35 -30.89
C GLU A 66 -10.55 51.01 -29.76
N ARG A 67 -10.36 50.30 -28.64
CA ARG A 67 -9.53 50.78 -27.53
C ARG A 67 -8.09 51.03 -27.95
N ALA A 68 -7.48 50.12 -28.72
CA ALA A 68 -6.10 50.26 -29.19
C ALA A 68 -5.91 51.51 -30.09
N LEU A 69 -6.90 51.79 -30.95
CA LEU A 69 -6.91 52.97 -31.81
C LEU A 69 -7.09 54.27 -31.01
N VAL A 70 -8.04 54.30 -30.06
CA VAL A 70 -8.36 55.51 -29.26
C VAL A 70 -7.26 55.83 -28.25
N LYS A 71 -6.72 54.83 -27.56
CA LYS A 71 -5.68 55.01 -26.53
C LYS A 71 -4.28 55.21 -27.11
N ARG A 72 -4.11 55.07 -28.43
CA ARG A 72 -2.82 55.24 -29.10
C ARG A 72 -1.75 54.32 -28.52
N GLU A 73 -2.11 53.06 -28.32
CA GLU A 73 -1.21 52.01 -27.81
C GLU A 73 -0.23 51.59 -28.91
N TRP A 74 0.75 52.47 -29.19
CA TRP A 74 1.74 52.26 -30.24
C TRP A 74 2.69 51.12 -29.90
N ASP A 75 3.09 50.37 -30.93
CA ASP A 75 4.10 49.30 -30.89
C ASP A 75 3.82 48.21 -29.83
N THR A 76 2.58 48.17 -29.33
CA THR A 76 2.14 47.25 -28.28
C THR A 76 1.23 46.20 -28.92
N PRO A 77 1.55 44.90 -28.80
CA PRO A 77 0.69 43.84 -29.30
C PRO A 77 -0.61 43.76 -28.49
N VAL A 78 -1.74 43.98 -29.15
CA VAL A 78 -3.09 43.83 -28.60
C VAL A 78 -3.72 42.57 -29.18
N ARG A 79 -4.28 41.71 -28.34
CA ARG A 79 -5.07 40.56 -28.82
C ARG A 79 -6.39 41.06 -29.38
N ILE A 80 -6.62 40.82 -30.66
CA ILE A 80 -7.81 41.29 -31.39
C ILE A 80 -8.73 40.16 -31.84
N ALA A 81 -8.31 38.91 -31.67
CA ALA A 81 -9.20 37.76 -31.83
C ALA A 81 -8.73 36.54 -31.06
N GLU A 82 -9.69 35.72 -30.63
CA GLU A 82 -9.46 34.44 -29.96
C GLU A 82 -10.43 33.38 -30.52
N GLY A 83 -9.88 32.25 -30.97
CA GLY A 83 -10.65 31.13 -31.46
C GLY A 83 -11.35 30.37 -30.34
N THR A 84 -12.42 29.66 -30.66
CA THR A 84 -13.10 28.75 -29.72
C THR A 84 -12.27 27.47 -29.58
N ARG A 85 -11.72 27.20 -28.39
CA ARG A 85 -10.90 25.99 -28.15
C ARG A 85 -11.77 24.72 -28.21
N PRO A 86 -11.27 23.62 -28.81
CA PRO A 86 -11.96 22.34 -28.75
C PRO A 86 -12.01 21.83 -27.31
N VAL A 87 -13.11 21.18 -26.94
CA VAL A 87 -13.31 20.58 -25.61
C VAL A 87 -13.22 19.07 -25.75
N LYS A 88 -12.27 18.44 -25.05
CA LYS A 88 -12.12 16.98 -25.04
C LYS A 88 -13.40 16.34 -24.49
N GLY A 89 -13.88 15.28 -25.14
CA GLY A 89 -14.95 14.45 -24.62
C GLY A 89 -14.57 13.77 -23.30
N LYS A 90 -15.58 13.41 -22.50
CA LYS A 90 -15.39 12.74 -21.21
C LYS A 90 -15.02 11.28 -21.43
N ASP A 91 -14.02 10.79 -20.69
CA ASP A 91 -13.62 9.38 -20.72
C ASP A 91 -14.71 8.50 -20.08
N ALA A 92 -14.74 7.22 -20.44
CA ALA A 92 -15.66 6.26 -19.84
C ALA A 92 -15.41 6.13 -18.33
N THR A 93 -16.48 6.01 -17.55
CA THR A 93 -16.39 5.82 -16.09
C THR A 93 -17.20 4.61 -15.66
N PHE A 94 -16.81 4.01 -14.54
CA PHE A 94 -17.51 2.87 -13.95
C PHE A 94 -18.11 3.27 -12.60
N GLU A 95 -19.40 3.01 -12.44
CA GLU A 95 -20.10 3.02 -11.18
C GLU A 95 -20.21 1.57 -10.69
N TYR A 96 -19.74 1.30 -9.48
CA TYR A 96 -19.79 -0.02 -8.85
C TYR A 96 -20.99 -0.06 -7.91
N THR A 97 -21.82 -1.09 -8.02
CA THR A 97 -22.98 -1.29 -7.14
C THR A 97 -22.62 -1.98 -5.82
N PHE A 98 -21.32 -2.16 -5.60
CA PHE A 98 -20.71 -2.80 -4.44
C PHE A 98 -19.47 -2.00 -4.02
N GLU A 99 -19.01 -2.21 -2.80
CA GLU A 99 -17.87 -1.50 -2.24
C GLU A 99 -16.57 -2.15 -2.73
N LYS A 100 -15.79 -1.45 -3.56
CA LYS A 100 -14.49 -1.95 -4.06
C LYS A 100 -13.43 -2.05 -2.97
N GLU A 101 -13.40 -1.03 -2.13
CA GLU A 101 -12.43 -0.85 -1.06
C GLU A 101 -13.26 -0.65 0.20
N ARG A 102 -13.62 -1.76 0.84
CA ARG A 102 -14.33 -1.74 2.11
C ARG A 102 -13.30 -1.70 3.21
N ASP A 103 -13.33 -0.63 3.99
CA ASP A 103 -12.61 -0.57 5.25
C ASP A 103 -13.31 -1.52 6.24
N ASN A 104 -12.82 -2.76 6.25
CA ASN A 104 -13.25 -3.79 7.20
C ASN A 104 -12.46 -3.71 8.51
N THR A 105 -11.69 -2.63 8.70
CA THR A 105 -11.11 -2.33 10.00
C THR A 105 -12.27 -2.09 10.97
N PRO A 106 -12.36 -2.84 12.07
CA PRO A 106 -13.39 -2.62 13.06
C PRO A 106 -13.28 -1.20 13.61
N LYS A 107 -14.33 -0.39 13.41
CA LYS A 107 -14.38 0.99 13.90
C LYS A 107 -14.85 1.01 15.35
N GLU A 108 -14.09 1.72 16.16
CA GLU A 108 -14.38 1.99 17.56
C GLU A 108 -15.28 3.23 17.65
N ASP A 109 -16.37 3.15 18.40
CA ASP A 109 -17.20 4.32 18.71
C ASP A 109 -16.59 5.16 19.85
N ASP A 110 -17.16 6.34 20.13
CA ASP A 110 -16.71 7.24 21.21
C ASP A 110 -16.68 6.57 22.60
N ASN A 111 -17.38 5.44 22.77
CA ASN A 111 -17.44 4.67 24.02
C ASN A 111 -16.47 3.48 24.04
N GLY A 112 -15.71 3.28 22.98
CA GLY A 112 -14.74 2.19 22.84
C GLY A 112 -15.32 0.85 22.39
N HIS A 113 -16.54 0.86 21.84
CA HIS A 113 -17.23 -0.32 21.32
C HIS A 113 -17.02 -0.48 19.82
N ILE A 114 -16.80 -1.73 19.42
CA ILE A 114 -16.62 -2.11 18.01
C ILE A 114 -17.88 -2.81 17.52
N ASP A 115 -18.49 -2.31 16.43
CA ASP A 115 -19.65 -2.94 15.80
C ASP A 115 -19.25 -4.06 14.84
N TYR A 116 -19.20 -5.29 15.35
CA TYR A 116 -18.93 -6.47 14.55
C TYR A 116 -20.13 -6.92 13.69
N ARG A 117 -21.34 -6.36 13.87
CA ARG A 117 -22.54 -6.81 13.13
C ARG A 117 -22.48 -6.39 11.67
N SER A 118 -21.92 -5.21 11.41
CA SER A 118 -21.76 -4.64 10.07
C SER A 118 -20.54 -5.19 9.31
N LEU A 119 -19.56 -5.78 10.01
CA LEU A 119 -18.37 -6.38 9.38
C LEU A 119 -18.73 -7.66 8.60
N SER A 120 -18.38 -7.67 7.32
CA SER A 120 -18.45 -8.85 6.45
C SER A 120 -17.53 -8.64 5.24
N PHE A 121 -16.56 -9.54 5.07
CA PHE A 121 -15.74 -9.62 3.86
C PHE A 121 -16.50 -10.19 2.65
N ILE A 122 -17.67 -10.78 2.88
CA ILE A 122 -18.51 -11.38 1.84
C ILE A 122 -19.57 -10.36 1.39
N GLN A 123 -19.48 -9.90 0.13
CA GLN A 123 -20.52 -9.09 -0.51
C GLN A 123 -21.36 -9.99 -1.41
N ASN A 124 -22.53 -10.37 -0.91
CA ASN A 124 -23.43 -11.28 -1.60
C ASN A 124 -24.17 -10.58 -2.74
N VAL A 125 -24.27 -11.27 -3.87
CA VAL A 125 -25.06 -10.88 -5.03
C VAL A 125 -26.00 -11.98 -5.44
N LYS A 126 -27.11 -11.59 -6.07
CA LYS A 126 -28.04 -12.52 -6.71
C LYS A 126 -27.72 -12.65 -8.19
N GLU A 127 -28.05 -13.80 -8.76
CA GLU A 127 -28.07 -13.97 -10.21
C GLU A 127 -28.93 -12.87 -10.86
N GLY A 128 -28.42 -12.27 -11.94
CA GLY A 128 -29.05 -11.16 -12.64
C GLY A 128 -28.78 -9.77 -12.04
N GLN A 129 -28.10 -9.67 -10.89
CA GLN A 129 -27.75 -8.38 -10.30
C GLN A 129 -26.66 -7.67 -11.11
N VAL A 130 -26.84 -6.37 -11.33
CA VAL A 130 -25.84 -5.51 -11.97
C VAL A 130 -24.73 -5.20 -10.96
N LEU A 131 -23.47 -5.43 -11.35
CA LEU A 131 -22.26 -5.24 -10.55
C LEU A 131 -21.53 -3.93 -10.90
N ILE A 132 -21.49 -3.60 -12.21
CA ILE A 132 -20.93 -2.34 -12.73
C ILE A 132 -21.94 -1.73 -13.69
N LYS A 133 -22.07 -0.40 -13.66
CA LYS A 133 -22.60 0.40 -14.75
C LYS A 133 -21.49 1.26 -15.36
N LYS A 134 -21.32 1.17 -16.67
CA LYS A 134 -20.39 1.97 -17.46
C LYS A 134 -21.11 3.17 -18.03
N THR A 135 -20.61 4.36 -17.75
CA THR A 135 -20.96 5.56 -18.51
C THR A 135 -20.06 5.59 -19.75
N PRO A 136 -20.60 5.55 -20.98
CA PRO A 136 -19.81 5.53 -22.20
C PRO A 136 -19.05 6.85 -22.39
N PRO A 137 -17.94 6.85 -23.14
CA PRO A 137 -17.20 8.07 -23.44
C PRO A 137 -18.03 8.98 -24.35
N THR A 138 -17.88 10.29 -24.20
CA THR A 138 -18.55 11.26 -25.07
C THR A 138 -17.66 11.69 -26.23
N GLU A 139 -18.28 12.13 -27.32
CA GLU A 139 -17.57 12.94 -28.31
C GLU A 139 -17.11 14.26 -27.65
N GLY A 140 -16.05 14.84 -28.22
CA GLY A 140 -15.62 16.19 -27.83
C GLY A 140 -16.34 17.24 -28.68
N ASP A 141 -16.37 18.47 -28.18
CA ASP A 141 -16.94 19.60 -28.90
C ASP A 141 -15.86 20.28 -29.74
N ASP A 142 -16.00 20.22 -31.06
CA ASP A 142 -15.06 20.82 -32.00
C ASP A 142 -14.95 22.35 -31.77
N GLY A 143 -13.71 22.83 -31.81
CA GLY A 143 -13.41 24.25 -31.74
C GLY A 143 -13.44 24.92 -33.11
N THR A 144 -13.17 26.22 -33.13
CA THR A 144 -13.01 26.99 -34.37
C THR A 144 -11.86 27.95 -34.19
N ASN A 145 -10.86 27.87 -35.07
CA ASN A 145 -9.70 28.73 -35.01
C ASN A 145 -10.04 30.15 -35.53
N VAL A 146 -9.13 31.12 -35.38
CA VAL A 146 -9.45 32.52 -35.75
C VAL A 146 -9.64 32.74 -37.26
N LYS A 147 -9.29 31.75 -38.09
CA LYS A 147 -9.51 31.75 -39.55
C LYS A 147 -10.86 31.16 -39.96
N GLY A 148 -11.66 30.69 -38.99
CA GLY A 148 -12.94 30.02 -39.26
C GLY A 148 -12.82 28.53 -39.62
N ASN A 149 -11.64 27.93 -39.50
CA ASN A 149 -11.46 26.50 -39.74
C ASN A 149 -11.83 25.70 -38.47
N PRO A 150 -12.53 24.55 -38.61
CA PRO A 150 -12.84 23.70 -37.47
C PRO A 150 -11.56 23.08 -36.89
N VAL A 151 -11.49 23.00 -35.55
CA VAL A 151 -10.42 22.33 -34.81
C VAL A 151 -11.02 21.12 -34.12
N LYS A 152 -10.68 19.91 -34.59
CA LYS A 152 -11.27 18.69 -34.05
C LYS A 152 -10.95 18.48 -32.58
N ALA A 153 -11.97 18.14 -31.80
CA ALA A 153 -11.79 17.71 -30.43
C ALA A 153 -11.37 16.24 -30.34
N ALA A 154 -10.63 15.91 -29.28
CA ALA A 154 -10.35 14.53 -28.96
C ALA A 154 -11.57 13.88 -28.29
N LYS A 155 -11.94 12.70 -28.76
CA LYS A 155 -12.97 11.86 -28.13
C LYS A 155 -12.48 11.36 -26.76
N GLY A 156 -13.42 11.13 -25.85
CA GLY A 156 -13.13 10.44 -24.59
C GLY A 156 -12.58 9.02 -24.80
N ARG A 157 -11.67 8.59 -23.93
CA ARG A 157 -11.12 7.23 -23.95
C ARG A 157 -12.15 6.21 -23.48
N ASP A 158 -12.28 5.12 -24.20
CA ASP A 158 -13.12 4.00 -23.77
C ASP A 158 -12.38 3.05 -22.81
N LEU A 159 -13.12 2.43 -21.89
CA LEU A 159 -12.61 1.42 -20.96
C LEU A 159 -13.46 0.14 -21.08
N PRO A 160 -12.86 -1.01 -21.41
CA PRO A 160 -13.60 -2.28 -21.46
C PRO A 160 -13.92 -2.77 -20.04
N ILE A 161 -15.09 -3.39 -19.88
CA ILE A 161 -15.46 -4.06 -18.63
C ILE A 161 -14.72 -5.40 -18.57
N GLN A 162 -13.95 -5.64 -17.52
CA GLN A 162 -13.30 -6.92 -17.27
C GLN A 162 -14.26 -7.88 -16.56
N SER A 163 -14.68 -8.94 -17.27
CA SER A 163 -15.58 -9.97 -16.76
C SER A 163 -14.78 -11.19 -16.31
N GLY A 164 -15.03 -11.66 -15.09
CA GLY A 164 -14.49 -12.88 -14.53
C GLY A 164 -15.48 -14.04 -14.56
N LYS A 165 -15.28 -15.02 -13.67
CA LYS A 165 -16.13 -16.21 -13.55
C LYS A 165 -17.50 -15.82 -13.01
N ASN A 166 -18.56 -16.45 -13.52
CA ASN A 166 -19.95 -16.21 -13.11
C ASN A 166 -20.42 -14.75 -13.28
N THR A 167 -19.84 -14.03 -14.24
CA THR A 167 -20.30 -12.71 -14.68
C THR A 167 -20.41 -12.66 -16.20
N LYS A 168 -21.23 -11.76 -16.71
CA LYS A 168 -21.35 -11.46 -18.14
C LYS A 168 -21.51 -9.97 -18.38
N VAL A 169 -20.92 -9.48 -19.46
CA VAL A 169 -21.18 -8.11 -19.95
C VAL A 169 -22.51 -8.10 -20.69
N SER A 170 -23.33 -7.07 -20.48
CA SER A 170 -24.58 -6.86 -21.21
C SER A 170 -24.34 -6.67 -22.72
N GLU A 171 -25.37 -6.93 -23.53
CA GLU A 171 -25.26 -6.84 -25.00
C GLU A 171 -24.88 -5.44 -25.49
N ASP A 172 -25.30 -4.39 -24.77
CA ASP A 172 -24.95 -3.00 -25.04
C ASP A 172 -23.52 -2.62 -24.58
N GLY A 173 -22.82 -3.51 -23.87
CA GLY A 173 -21.48 -3.26 -23.34
C GLY A 173 -21.44 -2.29 -22.15
N LEU A 174 -22.59 -1.91 -21.58
CA LEU A 174 -22.68 -0.87 -20.56
C LEU A 174 -22.83 -1.39 -19.14
N SER A 175 -23.03 -2.69 -18.93
CA SER A 175 -23.20 -3.26 -17.59
C SER A 175 -22.46 -4.59 -17.43
N LEU A 176 -21.96 -4.84 -16.22
CA LEU A 176 -21.53 -6.18 -15.80
C LEU A 176 -22.63 -6.80 -14.94
N ILE A 177 -23.04 -8.03 -15.24
CA ILE A 177 -24.16 -8.72 -14.60
C ILE A 177 -23.68 -10.05 -14.02
N ALA A 178 -24.09 -10.36 -12.79
CA ALA A 178 -23.86 -11.67 -12.18
C ALA A 178 -24.68 -12.76 -12.89
N THR A 179 -24.05 -13.88 -13.25
CA THR A 179 -24.75 -15.05 -13.83
C THR A 179 -25.00 -16.16 -12.82
N ALA A 180 -24.59 -15.97 -11.57
CA ALA A 180 -24.91 -16.84 -10.44
C ALA A 180 -25.05 -15.99 -9.17
N SER A 181 -25.67 -16.57 -8.13
CA SER A 181 -25.69 -15.96 -6.80
C SER A 181 -24.44 -16.37 -6.03
N GLY A 182 -23.82 -15.47 -5.27
CA GLY A 182 -22.58 -15.75 -4.56
C GLY A 182 -21.89 -14.51 -4.01
N SER A 183 -20.60 -14.61 -3.68
CA SER A 183 -19.76 -13.50 -3.20
C SER A 183 -19.04 -12.84 -4.36
N ILE A 184 -19.08 -11.52 -4.42
CA ILE A 184 -18.23 -10.75 -5.33
C ILE A 184 -16.77 -10.95 -4.93
N VAL A 185 -15.91 -11.20 -5.91
CA VAL A 185 -14.45 -11.19 -5.77
C VAL A 185 -13.87 -10.29 -6.85
N LEU A 186 -13.15 -9.25 -6.43
CA LEU A 186 -12.43 -8.35 -7.32
C LEU A 186 -10.96 -8.78 -7.36
N THR A 187 -10.47 -9.17 -8.53
CA THR A 187 -9.05 -9.47 -8.76
C THR A 187 -8.48 -8.55 -9.84
N ARG A 188 -7.19 -8.67 -10.12
CA ARG A 188 -6.55 -7.98 -11.26
C ARG A 188 -7.16 -8.37 -12.61
N ASP A 189 -7.72 -9.58 -12.69
CA ASP A 189 -8.26 -10.15 -13.93
C ASP A 189 -9.72 -9.75 -14.19
N GLY A 190 -10.39 -9.14 -13.20
CA GLY A 190 -11.76 -8.66 -13.32
C GLY A 190 -12.61 -8.98 -12.09
N ILE A 191 -13.93 -8.85 -12.23
CA ILE A 191 -14.89 -9.19 -11.17
C ILE A 191 -15.47 -10.56 -11.44
N SER A 192 -15.44 -11.42 -10.43
CA SER A 192 -16.07 -12.75 -10.44
C SER A 192 -17.11 -12.88 -9.34
N VAL A 193 -17.99 -13.87 -9.45
CA VAL A 193 -18.91 -14.28 -8.37
C VAL A 193 -18.58 -15.71 -7.95
N ASN A 194 -18.13 -15.90 -6.71
CA ASN A 194 -17.80 -17.20 -6.14
C ASN A 194 -18.96 -17.76 -5.33
N ASP A 195 -19.09 -19.09 -5.28
CA ASP A 195 -20.12 -19.75 -4.47
C ASP A 195 -19.94 -19.43 -2.98
N VAL A 196 -21.06 -19.27 -2.27
CA VAL A 196 -21.09 -19.06 -0.81
C VAL A 196 -21.85 -20.20 -0.17
N THR A 197 -21.15 -20.97 0.68
CA THR A 197 -21.76 -22.05 1.45
C THR A 197 -22.18 -21.51 2.82
N ALA A 198 -23.48 -21.55 3.10
CA ALA A 198 -24.03 -21.10 4.38
C ALA A 198 -24.34 -22.30 5.30
N ILE A 199 -23.65 -22.37 6.43
CA ILE A 199 -23.88 -23.35 7.50
C ILE A 199 -24.78 -22.70 8.55
N ARG A 200 -26.06 -23.12 8.55
CA ARG A 200 -27.08 -22.62 9.49
C ARG A 200 -27.01 -23.36 10.82
N GLY A 201 -26.01 -23.02 11.63
CA GLY A 201 -25.78 -23.62 12.95
C GLY A 201 -24.30 -23.81 13.24
N ASP A 202 -24.01 -24.69 14.19
CA ASP A 202 -22.64 -24.99 14.62
C ASP A 202 -21.97 -26.00 13.68
N ILE A 203 -20.66 -25.86 13.50
CA ILE A 203 -19.82 -26.94 13.00
C ILE A 203 -19.54 -27.87 14.19
N ASP A 204 -20.21 -29.02 14.19
CA ASP A 204 -20.07 -30.07 15.19
C ASP A 204 -20.14 -31.46 14.54
N MET A 205 -20.27 -32.52 15.34
CA MET A 205 -20.32 -33.91 14.86
C MET A 205 -21.40 -34.18 13.80
N ARG A 206 -22.44 -33.33 13.71
CA ARG A 206 -23.51 -33.46 12.71
C ARG A 206 -23.10 -32.88 11.36
N VAL A 207 -22.34 -31.79 11.38
CA VAL A 207 -21.87 -31.10 10.17
C VAL A 207 -20.55 -31.69 9.69
N GLY A 208 -19.62 -31.95 10.60
CA GLY A 208 -18.29 -32.47 10.32
C GLY A 208 -17.31 -31.40 9.84
N ASN A 209 -16.16 -31.86 9.34
CA ASN A 209 -15.15 -30.98 8.75
C ASN A 209 -15.68 -30.32 7.47
N ILE A 210 -15.17 -29.13 7.17
CA ILE A 210 -15.54 -28.36 5.98
C ILE A 210 -14.35 -28.26 5.04
N ASP A 211 -14.58 -28.56 3.77
CA ASP A 211 -13.66 -28.30 2.67
C ASP A 211 -14.44 -27.65 1.53
N CYS A 212 -14.25 -26.34 1.35
CA CYS A 212 -15.01 -25.54 0.40
C CYS A 212 -14.08 -24.66 -0.43
N ALA A 213 -14.14 -24.76 -1.76
CA ALA A 213 -13.39 -23.88 -2.65
C ALA A 213 -13.93 -22.44 -2.67
N GLY A 214 -15.19 -22.24 -2.28
CA GLY A 214 -15.87 -20.95 -2.23
C GLY A 214 -15.71 -20.25 -0.88
N SER A 215 -16.51 -19.20 -0.65
CA SER A 215 -16.59 -18.57 0.68
C SER A 215 -17.57 -19.32 1.58
N VAL A 216 -17.36 -19.28 2.88
CA VAL A 216 -18.20 -19.96 3.87
C VAL A 216 -18.73 -18.96 4.89
N THR A 217 -20.01 -19.08 5.23
CA THR A 217 -20.61 -18.36 6.35
C THR A 217 -21.15 -19.37 7.36
N VAL A 218 -20.74 -19.23 8.63
CA VAL A 218 -21.17 -20.05 9.74
C VAL A 218 -22.02 -19.19 10.68
N ASP A 219 -23.31 -19.50 10.79
CA ASP A 219 -24.23 -18.77 11.66
C ASP A 219 -24.02 -19.09 13.15
N GLY A 220 -23.47 -20.26 13.45
CA GLY A 220 -23.17 -20.73 14.81
C GLY A 220 -21.68 -20.72 15.13
N GLN A 221 -21.28 -21.65 15.98
CA GLN A 221 -19.92 -21.80 16.50
C GLN A 221 -19.14 -22.90 15.76
N ILE A 222 -17.81 -22.87 15.84
CA ILE A 222 -16.95 -23.96 15.40
C ILE A 222 -16.42 -24.64 16.65
N LYS A 223 -16.81 -25.90 16.89
CA LYS A 223 -16.42 -26.65 18.09
C LYS A 223 -15.00 -27.21 17.96
N THR A 224 -14.47 -27.69 19.08
CA THR A 224 -13.13 -28.32 19.18
C THR A 224 -12.90 -29.45 18.18
N GLY A 225 -11.69 -29.47 17.61
CA GLY A 225 -11.16 -30.58 16.82
C GLY A 225 -11.63 -30.66 15.37
N PHE A 226 -12.47 -29.72 14.92
CA PHE A 226 -12.90 -29.67 13.52
C PHE A 226 -11.88 -28.97 12.64
N HIS A 227 -11.85 -29.37 11.37
CA HIS A 227 -11.01 -28.79 10.34
C HIS A 227 -11.89 -28.05 9.33
N VAL A 228 -11.53 -26.81 9.02
CA VAL A 228 -12.28 -25.91 8.14
C VAL A 228 -11.33 -25.31 7.11
N ASN A 229 -11.37 -25.87 5.91
CA ASN A 229 -10.60 -25.41 4.74
C ASN A 229 -11.51 -24.60 3.82
N VAL A 230 -11.12 -23.35 3.53
CA VAL A 230 -11.91 -22.39 2.76
C VAL A 230 -11.06 -21.73 1.69
N GLY A 231 -11.43 -21.90 0.42
CA GLY A 231 -10.75 -21.27 -0.71
C GLY A 231 -11.12 -19.79 -0.92
N GLY A 232 -12.25 -19.34 -0.36
CA GLY A 232 -12.68 -17.95 -0.34
C GLY A 232 -12.51 -17.29 1.03
N ASN A 233 -13.46 -16.44 1.42
CA ASN A 233 -13.51 -15.83 2.76
C ASN A 233 -14.32 -16.69 3.74
N LEU A 234 -14.01 -16.59 5.03
CA LEU A 234 -14.76 -17.23 6.11
C LEU A 234 -15.38 -16.17 7.04
N ASP A 235 -16.70 -16.19 7.23
CA ASP A 235 -17.41 -15.39 8.23
C ASP A 235 -18.07 -16.30 9.28
N VAL A 236 -17.62 -16.22 10.53
CA VAL A 236 -18.15 -16.95 11.67
C VAL A 236 -18.86 -15.98 12.60
N ARG A 237 -20.18 -16.15 12.76
CA ARG A 237 -20.96 -15.31 13.68
C ARG A 237 -20.75 -15.70 15.15
N GLY A 238 -20.52 -16.98 15.42
CA GLY A 238 -20.26 -17.49 16.75
C GLY A 238 -18.79 -17.42 17.18
N SER A 239 -18.46 -18.21 18.19
CA SER A 239 -17.09 -18.38 18.68
C SER A 239 -16.45 -19.62 18.05
N VAL A 240 -15.13 -19.68 18.17
CA VAL A 240 -14.29 -20.77 17.67
C VAL A 240 -13.55 -21.38 18.85
N GLU A 241 -13.63 -22.70 19.01
CA GLU A 241 -12.98 -23.44 20.10
C GLU A 241 -11.97 -24.45 19.53
N ASP A 242 -10.68 -24.31 19.87
CA ASP A 242 -9.57 -25.22 19.50
C ASP A 242 -9.78 -26.02 18.19
N CYS A 243 -9.81 -25.31 17.06
CA CYS A 243 -10.01 -25.92 15.76
C CYS A 243 -8.91 -25.52 14.75
N TYR A 244 -8.85 -26.24 13.64
CA TYR A 244 -7.91 -25.95 12.55
C TYR A 244 -8.64 -25.25 11.41
N ILE A 245 -8.33 -23.98 11.19
CA ILE A 245 -8.91 -23.17 10.11
C ILE A 245 -7.80 -22.79 9.13
N ASP A 246 -7.97 -23.14 7.86
CA ASP A 246 -7.11 -22.68 6.75
C ASP A 246 -7.98 -21.97 5.71
N CYS A 247 -7.77 -20.66 5.57
CA CYS A 247 -8.55 -19.81 4.69
C CYS A 247 -7.62 -19.11 3.67
N GLN A 248 -7.92 -19.28 2.38
CA GLN A 248 -7.17 -18.63 1.31
C GLN A 248 -7.62 -17.17 1.07
N GLY A 249 -8.73 -16.75 1.67
CA GLY A 249 -9.15 -15.35 1.75
C GLY A 249 -9.02 -14.79 3.16
N ASN A 250 -9.95 -13.91 3.53
CA ASN A 250 -10.00 -13.26 4.83
C ASN A 250 -10.91 -14.03 5.82
N ILE A 251 -10.63 -13.93 7.11
CA ILE A 251 -11.41 -14.54 8.20
C ILE A 251 -12.03 -13.45 9.08
N ILE A 252 -13.34 -13.52 9.34
CA ILE A 252 -14.01 -12.78 10.43
C ILE A 252 -14.57 -13.78 11.42
N ILE A 253 -14.25 -13.58 12.70
CA ILE A 253 -14.86 -14.30 13.82
C ILE A 253 -15.49 -13.25 14.74
N LYS A 254 -16.81 -13.11 14.69
CA LYS A 254 -17.55 -12.09 15.46
C LYS A 254 -17.63 -12.45 16.95
N GLY A 255 -17.50 -13.73 17.27
CA GLY A 255 -17.25 -14.23 18.63
C GLY A 255 -15.78 -14.16 19.02
N GLY A 256 -15.39 -14.96 20.00
CA GLY A 256 -13.99 -15.11 20.41
C GLY A 256 -13.40 -16.43 19.92
N CYS A 257 -12.07 -16.52 19.98
CA CYS A 257 -11.33 -17.76 19.78
C CYS A 257 -10.75 -18.20 21.12
N PHE A 258 -11.06 -19.38 21.62
CA PHE A 258 -10.57 -19.81 22.93
C PHE A 258 -10.37 -21.31 23.00
N GLY A 259 -9.64 -21.77 24.02
CA GLY A 259 -9.43 -23.18 24.24
C GLY A 259 -8.17 -23.46 25.07
N LYS A 260 -7.60 -24.63 24.87
CA LYS A 260 -6.48 -25.21 25.61
C LYS A 260 -5.12 -24.98 24.97
N GLY A 261 -5.04 -24.35 23.78
CA GLY A 261 -3.76 -24.23 23.07
C GLY A 261 -3.67 -25.00 21.76
N GLU A 262 -4.71 -25.73 21.36
CA GLU A 262 -4.64 -26.66 20.22
C GLU A 262 -5.18 -26.04 18.91
N GLY A 263 -5.91 -24.92 19.01
CA GLY A 263 -6.45 -24.24 17.85
C GLY A 263 -5.41 -23.46 17.04
N ARG A 264 -5.53 -23.58 15.72
CA ARG A 264 -4.69 -22.88 14.74
C ARG A 264 -5.55 -22.26 13.66
N ILE A 265 -5.45 -20.94 13.52
CA ILE A 265 -6.23 -20.15 12.58
C ILE A 265 -5.27 -19.51 11.59
N LYS A 266 -5.37 -19.88 10.31
CA LYS A 266 -4.53 -19.37 9.24
C LYS A 266 -5.34 -18.71 8.15
N ALA A 267 -4.92 -17.52 7.72
CA ALA A 267 -5.48 -16.81 6.59
C ALA A 267 -4.39 -16.27 5.64
N GLN A 268 -4.63 -16.34 4.33
CA GLN A 268 -3.83 -15.59 3.35
C GLN A 268 -4.21 -14.10 3.30
N GLY A 269 -5.42 -13.75 3.72
CA GLY A 269 -5.89 -12.38 3.87
C GLY A 269 -5.89 -11.90 5.31
N ASP A 270 -6.70 -10.89 5.60
CA ASP A 270 -6.85 -10.33 6.95
C ASP A 270 -7.62 -11.28 7.87
N ILE A 271 -7.27 -11.25 9.16
CA ILE A 271 -8.01 -11.92 10.24
C ILE A 271 -8.58 -10.86 11.17
N VAL A 272 -9.90 -10.90 11.38
CA VAL A 272 -10.60 -10.03 12.32
C VAL A 272 -11.33 -10.87 13.35
N LEU A 273 -11.06 -10.64 14.63
CA LEU A 273 -11.70 -11.37 15.72
C LEU A 273 -11.99 -10.48 16.95
N LYS A 274 -12.90 -10.91 17.82
CA LYS A 274 -13.25 -10.13 19.02
C LYS A 274 -12.21 -10.24 20.13
N PHE A 275 -11.76 -11.44 20.43
CA PHE A 275 -10.70 -11.74 21.40
C PHE A 275 -10.15 -13.14 21.12
N ALA A 276 -8.92 -13.41 21.56
CA ALA A 276 -8.34 -14.74 21.51
C ALA A 276 -7.68 -15.14 22.84
N GLU A 277 -7.78 -16.41 23.20
CA GLU A 277 -7.14 -17.00 24.38
C GLU A 277 -6.48 -18.35 24.04
N GLY A 278 -5.16 -18.44 24.22
CA GLY A 278 -4.41 -19.67 24.02
C GLY A 278 -4.50 -20.20 22.59
N GLN A 279 -4.41 -19.32 21.59
CA GLN A 279 -4.56 -19.70 20.17
C GLN A 279 -3.31 -19.33 19.36
N VAL A 280 -3.06 -20.09 18.29
CA VAL A 280 -2.07 -19.76 17.26
C VAL A 280 -2.79 -19.13 16.07
N ILE A 281 -2.46 -17.88 15.73
CA ILE A 281 -3.12 -17.11 14.66
C ILE A 281 -2.07 -16.62 13.67
N GLU A 282 -2.22 -16.98 12.40
CA GLU A 282 -1.27 -16.68 11.33
C GLU A 282 -1.98 -15.99 10.15
N SER A 283 -1.56 -14.77 9.83
CA SER A 283 -2.08 -13.98 8.72
C SER A 283 -0.95 -13.57 7.78
N GLU A 284 -1.12 -13.83 6.48
CA GLU A 284 -0.22 -13.30 5.45
C GLU A 284 -0.47 -11.81 5.15
N SER A 285 -1.42 -11.17 5.86
CA SER A 285 -1.68 -9.73 5.82
C SER A 285 -1.75 -9.16 7.24
N SER A 286 -2.89 -8.61 7.66
CA SER A 286 -3.07 -8.02 9.00
C SER A 286 -3.89 -8.90 9.94
N VAL A 287 -3.75 -8.67 11.25
CA VAL A 287 -4.65 -9.23 12.28
C VAL A 287 -5.26 -8.06 13.06
N THR A 288 -6.58 -8.02 13.17
CA THR A 288 -7.27 -7.04 14.02
C THR A 288 -8.09 -7.73 15.10
N VAL A 289 -7.86 -7.32 16.34
CA VAL A 289 -8.50 -7.88 17.54
C VAL A 289 -9.17 -6.74 18.28
N GLY A 290 -10.48 -6.72 18.39
CA GLY A 290 -11.16 -5.61 19.07
C GLY A 290 -11.34 -5.78 20.59
N GLY A 291 -10.48 -6.58 21.20
CA GLY A 291 -10.52 -6.95 22.60
C GLY A 291 -9.15 -7.44 23.04
N GLN A 292 -9.10 -8.58 23.73
CA GLN A 292 -7.86 -9.06 24.33
C GLN A 292 -7.23 -10.23 23.55
N LEU A 293 -5.89 -10.24 23.55
CA LEU A 293 -5.06 -11.40 23.23
C LEU A 293 -4.45 -11.92 24.54
N LEU A 294 -4.80 -13.14 24.93
CA LEU A 294 -4.35 -13.76 26.18
C LEU A 294 -3.57 -15.05 25.88
N ASN A 295 -2.28 -15.07 26.20
CA ASN A 295 -1.39 -16.22 25.97
C ASN A 295 -1.44 -16.75 24.52
N CYS A 296 -1.49 -15.83 23.55
CA CYS A 296 -1.60 -16.16 22.13
C CYS A 296 -0.24 -16.10 21.43
N HIS A 297 -0.11 -16.90 20.38
CA HIS A 297 0.96 -16.74 19.39
C HIS A 297 0.33 -16.18 18.12
N VAL A 298 0.61 -14.92 17.82
CA VAL A 298 0.02 -14.24 16.66
C VAL A 298 1.12 -13.79 15.73
N THR A 299 0.98 -14.10 14.44
CA THR A 299 1.92 -13.69 13.39
C THR A 299 1.15 -13.03 12.26
N ALA A 300 1.55 -11.82 11.89
CA ALA A 300 0.99 -11.07 10.77
C ALA A 300 2.13 -10.46 9.92
N LYS A 301 2.07 -10.61 8.59
CA LYS A 301 3.10 -10.02 7.72
C LYS A 301 3.07 -8.49 7.67
N GLU A 302 1.93 -7.88 7.92
CA GLU A 302 1.76 -6.43 7.86
C GLU A 302 1.64 -5.83 9.27
N ARG A 303 0.44 -5.81 9.84
CA ARG A 303 0.16 -5.14 11.12
C ARG A 303 -0.70 -6.00 12.04
N ILE A 304 -0.52 -5.81 13.34
CA ILE A 304 -1.39 -6.36 14.39
C ILE A 304 -1.99 -5.21 15.17
N ASP A 305 -3.31 -5.08 15.11
CA ASP A 305 -4.04 -4.02 15.80
C ASP A 305 -4.99 -4.61 16.85
N VAL A 306 -4.72 -4.30 18.11
CA VAL A 306 -5.49 -4.74 19.27
C VAL A 306 -6.28 -3.54 19.81
N CYS A 307 -7.39 -3.26 19.12
CA CYS A 307 -8.27 -2.11 19.30
C CYS A 307 -9.36 -2.34 20.36
N GLY A 308 -10.07 -1.27 20.73
CA GLY A 308 -11.19 -1.31 21.68
C GLY A 308 -10.79 -0.96 23.12
N ARG A 309 -11.80 -0.65 23.94
CA ARG A 309 -11.64 -0.32 25.37
C ARG A 309 -10.91 -1.38 26.21
N LYS A 310 -10.82 -2.62 25.70
CA LYS A 310 -10.10 -3.74 26.31
C LYS A 310 -9.00 -4.30 25.39
N GLY A 311 -8.33 -3.43 24.64
CA GLY A 311 -7.23 -3.76 23.74
C GLY A 311 -5.96 -4.23 24.47
N PHE A 312 -6.02 -5.36 25.16
CA PHE A 312 -4.94 -5.90 26.00
C PHE A 312 -4.17 -6.99 25.28
N ILE A 313 -2.85 -6.93 25.33
CA ILE A 313 -1.97 -8.06 25.00
C ILE A 313 -1.34 -8.56 26.30
N ILE A 314 -1.69 -9.77 26.72
CA ILE A 314 -1.20 -10.36 27.98
C ILE A 314 -0.66 -11.74 27.69
N GLY A 315 0.66 -11.90 27.78
CA GLY A 315 1.32 -13.19 27.58
C GLY A 315 1.39 -13.64 26.12
N GLY A 316 2.34 -14.53 25.85
CA GLY A 316 2.56 -15.08 24.51
C GLY A 316 3.55 -14.27 23.67
N ALA A 317 3.48 -14.46 22.35
CA ALA A 317 4.40 -13.86 21.40
C ALA A 317 3.63 -13.31 20.18
N ILE A 318 3.76 -12.01 19.95
CA ILE A 318 3.05 -11.28 18.90
C ILE A 318 4.08 -10.79 17.89
N HIS A 319 3.97 -11.22 16.64
CA HIS A 319 4.91 -10.92 15.56
C HIS A 319 4.21 -10.15 14.44
N ALA A 320 4.65 -8.93 14.17
CA ALA A 320 4.17 -8.13 13.04
C ALA A 320 5.33 -7.73 12.13
N GLY A 321 5.08 -7.63 10.82
CA GLY A 321 6.09 -7.09 9.91
C GLY A 321 6.37 -5.61 10.13
N LYS A 322 5.32 -4.78 10.23
CA LYS A 322 5.42 -3.32 10.28
C LYS A 322 4.99 -2.70 11.61
N GLU A 323 3.77 -2.97 12.06
CA GLU A 323 3.20 -2.28 13.23
C GLU A 323 2.49 -3.22 14.20
N ILE A 324 2.74 -3.03 15.50
CA ILE A 324 1.89 -3.53 16.57
C ILE A 324 1.23 -2.34 17.27
N ARG A 325 -0.10 -2.32 17.31
CA ARG A 325 -0.89 -1.32 18.02
C ARG A 325 -1.72 -2.01 19.10
N ALA A 326 -1.68 -1.48 20.32
CA ALA A 326 -2.52 -1.97 21.41
C ALA A 326 -2.85 -0.85 22.40
N SER A 327 -3.88 -1.04 23.22
CA SER A 327 -4.14 -0.13 24.34
C SER A 327 -3.17 -0.39 25.49
N VAL A 328 -2.98 -1.67 25.84
CA VAL A 328 -2.14 -2.09 26.96
C VAL A 328 -1.34 -3.33 26.60
N ALA A 329 -0.06 -3.35 27.00
CA ALA A 329 0.82 -4.50 26.88
C ALA A 329 1.27 -4.98 28.27
N GLY A 330 1.15 -6.28 28.51
CA GLY A 330 1.49 -6.92 29.78
C GLY A 330 0.39 -6.80 30.84
N SER A 331 0.74 -7.21 32.06
CA SER A 331 -0.15 -7.20 33.22
C SER A 331 0.62 -6.82 34.48
N ASP A 332 -0.09 -6.36 35.51
CA ASP A 332 0.44 -6.04 36.84
C ASP A 332 1.09 -7.26 37.54
N THR A 333 0.71 -8.47 37.16
CA THR A 333 1.32 -9.72 37.65
C THR A 333 2.68 -10.02 37.02
N GLY A 334 3.15 -9.21 36.06
CA GLY A 334 4.46 -9.39 35.41
C GLY A 334 4.50 -10.52 34.37
N THR A 335 3.35 -10.87 33.78
CA THR A 335 3.27 -11.93 32.77
C THR A 335 4.15 -11.59 31.56
N THR A 336 5.13 -12.45 31.27
CA THR A 336 6.06 -12.26 30.14
C THR A 336 5.30 -12.12 28.83
N THR A 337 5.43 -10.96 28.19
CA THR A 337 4.72 -10.61 26.96
C THR A 337 5.73 -10.15 25.93
N ASN A 338 5.88 -10.90 24.84
CA ASN A 338 6.88 -10.61 23.82
C ASN A 338 6.23 -10.00 22.58
N LEU A 339 6.68 -8.80 22.20
CA LEU A 339 6.20 -8.09 21.01
C LEU A 339 7.35 -7.96 20.01
N TYR A 340 7.18 -8.50 18.81
CA TYR A 340 8.17 -8.49 17.73
C TYR A 340 7.64 -7.66 16.57
N VAL A 341 8.36 -6.63 16.16
CA VAL A 341 8.13 -5.86 14.93
C VAL A 341 9.37 -5.94 14.03
N ALA A 342 9.25 -5.52 12.77
CA ALA A 342 10.28 -5.78 11.75
C ALA A 342 10.57 -7.29 11.64
N TYR A 343 9.54 -8.11 11.82
CA TYR A 343 9.69 -9.56 11.93
C TYR A 343 9.39 -10.25 10.61
N ASP A 344 10.42 -10.81 9.98
CA ASP A 344 10.29 -11.82 8.94
C ASP A 344 10.69 -13.18 9.52
N ALA A 345 9.76 -14.14 9.50
CA ALA A 345 9.94 -15.44 10.13
C ALA A 345 11.07 -16.27 9.49
N GLU A 346 11.20 -16.21 8.16
CA GLU A 346 12.23 -16.95 7.43
C GLU A 346 13.61 -16.36 7.72
N LEU A 347 13.71 -15.03 7.68
CA LEU A 347 14.94 -14.28 7.95
C LEU A 347 15.39 -14.44 9.41
N MET A 348 14.47 -14.39 10.36
CA MET A 348 14.77 -14.59 11.79
C MET A 348 15.19 -16.03 12.08
N SER A 349 14.53 -17.03 11.50
CA SER A 349 14.92 -18.43 11.63
C SER A 349 16.33 -18.68 11.09
N GLU A 350 16.65 -18.12 9.92
CA GLU A 350 17.99 -18.20 9.34
C GLU A 350 19.03 -17.48 10.22
N TYR A 351 18.69 -16.29 10.74
CA TYR A 351 19.56 -15.53 11.65
C TYR A 351 19.87 -16.28 12.95
N GLU A 352 18.85 -16.90 13.56
CA GLU A 352 18.99 -17.70 14.78
C GLU A 352 19.87 -18.93 14.52
N HIS A 353 19.63 -19.64 13.43
CA HIS A 353 20.43 -20.80 13.03
C HIS A 353 21.91 -20.43 12.83
N ILE A 354 22.19 -19.36 12.08
CA ILE A 354 23.58 -18.89 11.86
C ILE A 354 24.22 -18.43 13.17
N THR A 355 23.48 -17.74 14.03
CA THR A 355 24.00 -17.27 15.33
C THR A 355 24.33 -18.44 16.28
N GLN A 356 23.51 -19.49 16.27
CA GLN A 356 23.77 -20.73 17.02
C GLN A 356 25.02 -21.44 16.50
N GLU A 357 25.18 -21.54 15.18
CA GLU A 357 26.36 -22.16 14.57
C GLU A 357 27.64 -21.34 14.86
N ILE A 358 27.59 -20.00 14.80
CA ILE A 358 28.71 -19.14 15.23
C ILE A 358 29.09 -19.43 16.68
N THR A 359 28.10 -19.46 17.58
CA THR A 359 28.33 -19.70 19.01
C THR A 359 28.96 -21.07 19.25
N ARG A 360 28.48 -22.10 18.53
CA ARG A 360 29.01 -23.46 18.59
C ARG A 360 30.46 -23.52 18.10
N VAL A 361 30.76 -22.93 16.93
CA VAL A 361 32.11 -22.89 16.37
C VAL A 361 33.07 -22.16 17.32
N GLN A 362 32.65 -21.04 17.91
CA GLN A 362 33.44 -20.31 18.91
C GLN A 362 33.73 -21.16 20.16
N ALA A 363 32.76 -21.91 20.65
CA ALA A 363 32.96 -22.83 21.77
C ALA A 363 33.94 -23.97 21.42
N ASP A 364 33.87 -24.49 20.19
CA ASP A 364 34.79 -25.51 19.68
C ASP A 364 36.22 -24.97 19.53
N ILE A 365 36.39 -23.73 19.04
CA ILE A 365 37.70 -23.03 19.00
C ILE A 365 38.33 -23.01 20.39
N GLU A 366 37.58 -22.57 21.41
CA GLU A 366 38.08 -22.49 22.78
C GLU A 366 38.46 -23.87 23.34
N ARG A 367 37.68 -24.92 23.02
CA ARG A 367 37.98 -26.30 23.42
C ARG A 367 39.23 -26.84 22.74
N VAL A 368 39.39 -26.61 21.43
CA VAL A 368 40.56 -27.02 20.65
C VAL A 368 41.80 -26.30 21.14
N LYS A 369 41.71 -24.99 21.38
CA LYS A 369 42.82 -24.18 21.92
C LYS A 369 43.33 -24.68 23.28
N LYS A 370 42.42 -25.04 24.19
CA LYS A 370 42.77 -25.68 25.48
C LYS A 370 43.46 -27.04 25.28
N THR A 371 42.96 -27.84 24.35
CA THR A 371 43.52 -29.16 24.05
C THR A 371 44.92 -29.05 23.43
N LEU A 372 45.10 -28.15 22.46
CA LEU A 372 46.39 -27.85 21.84
C LEU A 372 47.40 -27.34 22.86
N TYR A 373 47.00 -26.43 23.76
CA TYR A 373 47.87 -25.97 24.84
C TYR A 373 48.38 -27.13 25.73
N SER A 374 47.49 -28.08 26.07
CA SER A 374 47.88 -29.26 26.84
C SER A 374 48.82 -30.21 26.08
N LEU A 375 48.63 -30.35 24.77
CA LEU A 375 49.47 -31.18 23.90
C LEU A 375 50.86 -30.54 23.65
N TYR A 376 50.93 -29.24 23.42
CA TYR A 376 52.20 -28.50 23.31
C TYR A 376 53.03 -28.56 24.59
N ARG A 377 52.37 -28.51 25.75
CA ARG A 377 53.04 -28.71 27.04
C ARG A 377 53.61 -30.13 27.17
N LEU A 378 52.84 -31.15 26.81
CA LEU A 378 53.29 -32.55 26.79
C LEU A 378 54.46 -32.79 25.80
N GLN A 379 54.45 -32.10 24.66
CA GLN A 379 55.52 -32.13 23.67
C GLN A 379 56.80 -31.49 24.21
N THR A 380 56.67 -30.34 24.89
CA THR A 380 57.80 -29.64 25.53
C THR A 380 58.40 -30.46 26.68
N ASP A 381 57.56 -31.20 27.41
CA ASP A 381 57.96 -32.12 28.47
C ASP A 381 58.50 -33.47 27.94
N GLY A 382 58.54 -33.69 26.62
CA GLY A 382 59.07 -34.91 25.98
C GLY A 382 58.20 -36.16 26.16
N LYS A 383 56.91 -36.00 26.52
CA LYS A 383 55.97 -37.11 26.86
C LYS A 383 54.89 -37.33 25.79
N LEU A 384 55.13 -36.90 24.57
CA LEU A 384 54.18 -37.07 23.46
C LEU A 384 54.37 -38.44 22.81
N ASP A 385 53.30 -39.22 22.74
CA ASP A 385 53.27 -40.50 22.01
C ASP A 385 52.81 -40.31 20.55
N ASP A 386 53.04 -41.31 19.69
CA ASP A 386 52.71 -41.24 18.25
C ASP A 386 51.20 -41.04 18.00
N SER A 387 50.34 -41.54 18.90
CA SER A 387 48.90 -41.36 18.82
C SER A 387 48.49 -39.90 19.07
N LYS A 388 49.08 -39.26 20.08
CA LYS A 388 48.87 -37.85 20.42
C LYS A 388 49.50 -36.91 19.40
N ALA A 389 50.62 -37.29 18.78
CA ALA A 389 51.23 -36.53 17.69
C ALA A 389 50.31 -36.46 16.45
N ALA A 390 49.63 -37.56 16.12
CA ALA A 390 48.63 -37.57 15.04
C ALA A 390 47.39 -36.72 15.37
N ILE A 391 46.96 -36.70 16.65
CA ILE A 391 45.86 -35.84 17.13
C ILE A 391 46.27 -34.36 17.07
N LEU A 392 47.49 -34.03 17.49
CA LEU A 392 48.04 -32.67 17.42
C LEU A 392 47.97 -32.13 15.99
N LYS A 393 48.49 -32.89 15.02
CA LYS A 393 48.47 -32.49 13.60
C LYS A 393 47.05 -32.27 13.07
N LYS A 394 46.10 -33.16 13.40
CA LYS A 394 44.69 -33.00 13.00
C LYS A 394 44.03 -31.77 13.64
N LEU A 395 44.36 -31.47 14.89
CA LEU A 395 43.83 -30.29 15.59
C LEU A 395 44.46 -29.00 15.06
N GLU A 396 45.73 -29.00 14.65
CA GLU A 396 46.38 -27.88 13.98
C GLU A 396 45.76 -27.61 12.60
N GLU A 397 45.51 -28.66 11.81
CA GLU A 397 44.80 -28.56 10.52
C GLU A 397 43.37 -28.02 10.69
N PHE A 398 42.65 -28.48 11.72
CA PHE A 398 41.32 -27.95 12.05
C PHE A 398 41.38 -26.51 12.56
N GLN A 399 42.33 -26.17 13.44
CA GLN A 399 42.51 -24.79 13.91
C GLN A 399 42.84 -23.83 12.77
N ALA A 400 43.53 -24.28 11.73
CA ALA A 400 43.85 -23.48 10.56
C ALA A 400 42.64 -23.21 9.65
N SER A 401 41.66 -24.12 9.56
CA SER A 401 40.48 -23.97 8.70
C SER A 401 39.31 -23.23 9.37
N VAL A 402 39.24 -23.25 10.69
CA VAL A 402 38.13 -22.65 11.45
C VAL A 402 37.99 -21.12 11.30
N PRO A 403 39.07 -20.30 11.22
CA PRO A 403 38.94 -18.85 11.02
C PRO A 403 38.22 -18.46 9.73
N GLU A 404 38.44 -19.21 8.65
CA GLU A 404 37.78 -18.95 7.37
C GLU A 404 36.29 -19.32 7.41
N ALA A 405 35.96 -20.44 8.07
CA ALA A 405 34.58 -20.85 8.30
C ALA A 405 33.81 -19.89 9.23
N LEU A 406 34.46 -19.39 10.29
CA LEU A 406 33.86 -18.39 11.18
C LEU A 406 33.62 -17.08 10.43
N LYS A 407 34.59 -16.64 9.63
CA LYS A 407 34.48 -15.43 8.82
C LYS A 407 33.32 -15.51 7.83
N SER A 408 33.13 -16.64 7.13
CA SER A 408 32.00 -16.79 6.18
C SER A 408 30.65 -16.79 6.89
N LEU A 409 30.55 -17.39 8.08
CA LEU A 409 29.33 -17.33 8.91
C LEU A 409 29.05 -15.90 9.40
N GLU A 410 30.08 -15.16 9.82
CA GLU A 410 29.97 -13.75 10.23
C GLU A 410 29.56 -12.84 9.06
N GLU A 411 30.09 -13.06 7.86
CA GLU A 411 29.67 -12.35 6.64
C GLU A 411 28.21 -12.66 6.27
N THR A 412 27.81 -13.93 6.40
CA THR A 412 26.42 -14.34 6.17
C THR A 412 25.49 -13.65 7.17
N LYS A 413 25.85 -13.69 8.47
CA LYS A 413 25.13 -12.97 9.52
C LYS A 413 25.00 -11.48 9.22
N ALA A 414 26.08 -10.82 8.82
CA ALA A 414 26.07 -9.39 8.49
C ALA A 414 25.14 -9.07 7.31
N SER A 415 25.09 -9.95 6.29
CA SER A 415 24.18 -9.76 5.15
C SER A 415 22.70 -9.95 5.52
N LEU A 416 22.39 -10.83 6.48
CA LEU A 416 21.04 -10.97 7.03
C LEU A 416 20.66 -9.74 7.86
N GLU A 417 21.57 -9.23 8.69
CA GLU A 417 21.35 -7.99 9.46
C GLU A 417 21.11 -6.77 8.56
N GLU A 418 21.74 -6.72 7.38
CA GLU A 418 21.50 -5.64 6.41
C GLU A 418 20.09 -5.73 5.80
N ARG A 419 19.64 -6.94 5.43
CA ARG A 419 18.27 -7.16 4.94
C ARG A 419 17.22 -6.80 5.99
N MET A 420 17.53 -7.00 7.28
CA MET A 420 16.64 -6.60 8.38
C MET A 420 16.50 -5.09 8.54
N LYS A 421 17.42 -4.27 8.02
CA LYS A 421 17.29 -2.80 8.04
C LYS A 421 16.26 -2.27 7.05
N GLU A 422 15.73 -3.10 6.16
CA GLU A 422 14.67 -2.71 5.23
C GLU A 422 13.35 -2.37 5.95
N PHE A 423 13.23 -2.69 7.25
CA PHE A 423 12.06 -2.44 8.09
C PHE A 423 12.19 -1.20 9.00
N ASP A 424 12.92 -0.16 8.55
CA ASP A 424 13.16 1.08 9.31
C ASP A 424 11.86 1.83 9.71
N ASP A 425 10.73 1.57 9.05
CA ASP A 425 9.43 2.15 9.36
C ASP A 425 8.64 1.37 10.43
N ALA A 426 9.20 0.29 10.97
CA ALA A 426 8.54 -0.53 11.97
C ALA A 426 8.35 0.19 13.30
N GLN A 427 7.19 0.00 13.94
CA GLN A 427 6.86 0.68 15.19
C GLN A 427 5.90 -0.13 16.07
N ILE A 428 5.95 0.14 17.38
CA ILE A 428 4.98 -0.37 18.35
C ILE A 428 4.30 0.83 19.01
N ILE A 429 2.97 0.88 18.98
CA ILE A 429 2.17 1.95 19.57
C ILE A 429 1.34 1.37 20.70
N ILE A 430 1.59 1.84 21.92
CA ILE A 430 0.82 1.49 23.12
C ILE A 430 0.10 2.74 23.63
N LYS A 431 -1.23 2.76 23.52
CA LYS A 431 -2.03 3.97 23.80
C LYS A 431 -2.08 4.34 25.29
N ASP A 432 -2.18 3.34 26.17
CA ASP A 432 -2.34 3.55 27.62
C ASP A 432 -1.08 3.14 28.41
N THR A 433 -0.82 1.83 28.55
CA THR A 433 0.19 1.36 29.52
C THR A 433 0.98 0.13 29.04
N ILE A 434 2.30 0.17 29.22
CA ILE A 434 3.20 -1.00 29.22
C ILE A 434 3.52 -1.38 30.66
N PHE A 435 3.28 -2.65 31.01
CA PHE A 435 3.60 -3.21 32.32
C PHE A 435 4.99 -3.87 32.36
N PRO A 436 5.56 -4.08 33.57
CA PRO A 436 6.78 -4.86 33.74
C PRO A 436 6.65 -6.28 33.17
N GLY A 437 7.75 -6.80 32.62
CA GLY A 437 7.79 -8.13 31.98
C GLY A 437 7.42 -8.13 30.49
N VAL A 438 7.12 -6.97 29.92
CA VAL A 438 7.01 -6.79 28.47
C VAL A 438 8.42 -6.70 27.87
N VAL A 439 8.69 -7.52 26.87
CA VAL A 439 9.91 -7.48 26.07
C VAL A 439 9.53 -7.13 24.64
N VAL A 440 10.14 -6.08 24.11
CA VAL A 440 9.93 -5.66 22.73
C VAL A 440 11.16 -5.98 21.91
N HIS A 441 10.95 -6.46 20.69
CA HIS A 441 11.97 -6.87 19.75
C HIS A 441 11.76 -6.14 18.41
N PHE A 442 12.84 -5.57 17.90
CA PHE A 442 12.97 -5.02 16.56
C PHE A 442 14.08 -5.81 15.87
N GLY A 443 13.71 -6.88 15.18
CA GLY A 443 14.64 -7.90 14.72
C GLY A 443 15.54 -8.41 15.87
N PRO A 444 16.88 -8.29 15.80
CA PRO A 444 17.80 -8.76 16.83
C PRO A 444 17.90 -7.83 18.05
N VAL A 445 17.44 -6.58 17.94
CA VAL A 445 17.51 -5.59 19.02
C VAL A 445 16.30 -5.75 19.91
N TYR A 446 16.51 -5.83 21.23
CA TYR A 446 15.42 -5.95 22.17
C TYR A 446 15.53 -4.96 23.34
N ARG A 447 14.40 -4.71 23.98
CA ARG A 447 14.30 -3.94 25.21
C ARG A 447 13.27 -4.57 26.13
N GLU A 448 13.70 -4.85 27.35
CA GLU A 448 12.83 -5.29 28.43
C GLU A 448 12.36 -4.09 29.26
N PHE A 449 11.09 -4.08 29.63
CA PHE A 449 10.51 -3.07 30.51
C PHE A 449 10.38 -3.64 31.93
N THR A 450 11.07 -3.00 32.88
CA THR A 450 11.01 -3.32 34.31
C THR A 450 10.07 -2.40 35.09
N ASP A 451 9.72 -1.26 34.51
CA ASP A 451 8.88 -0.22 35.09
C ASP A 451 7.69 0.08 34.18
N ILE A 452 6.62 0.60 34.77
CA ILE A 452 5.43 1.01 34.04
C ILE A 452 5.76 2.21 33.14
N GLN A 453 5.42 2.11 31.86
CA GLN A 453 5.46 3.22 30.91
C GLN A 453 4.05 3.53 30.42
N LYS A 454 3.75 4.81 30.18
CA LYS A 454 2.43 5.25 29.71
C LYS A 454 2.53 5.87 28.34
N SER A 455 1.49 5.66 27.52
CA SER A 455 1.24 6.30 26.23
C SER A 455 2.51 6.50 25.41
N CYS A 456 3.03 5.40 24.85
CA CYS A 456 4.33 5.38 24.23
C CYS A 456 4.30 4.84 22.80
N LYS A 457 5.12 5.45 21.95
CA LYS A 457 5.51 4.96 20.64
C LYS A 457 6.95 4.50 20.70
N LEU A 458 7.18 3.25 20.32
CA LEU A 458 8.47 2.59 20.28
C LEU A 458 8.94 2.49 18.83
N THR A 459 10.17 2.92 18.56
CA THR A 459 10.81 2.86 17.24
C THR A 459 12.26 2.41 17.39
N LEU A 460 12.85 1.92 16.30
CA LEU A 460 14.27 1.62 16.25
C LEU A 460 15.01 2.84 15.69
N GLU A 461 15.95 3.41 16.47
CA GLU A 461 16.89 4.43 15.97
C GLU A 461 18.31 3.90 16.12
N GLY A 462 18.93 3.56 14.98
CA GLY A 462 20.24 2.90 14.96
C GLY A 462 20.15 1.49 15.57
N ASN A 463 20.81 1.27 16.71
CA ASN A 463 20.84 -0.03 17.39
C ASN A 463 20.19 0.04 18.78
N ARG A 464 19.19 0.90 18.95
CA ARG A 464 18.50 1.14 20.23
C ARG A 464 17.00 1.34 20.03
N VAL A 465 16.22 0.72 20.90
CA VAL A 465 14.76 0.93 20.98
C VAL A 465 14.49 2.24 21.71
N MET A 466 14.00 3.22 20.97
CA MET A 466 13.62 4.53 21.47
C MET A 466 12.17 4.52 21.95
N VAL A 467 11.92 5.25 23.04
CA VAL A 467 10.58 5.43 23.62
C VAL A 467 10.23 6.91 23.50
N SER A 468 9.17 7.20 22.77
CA SER A 468 8.62 8.55 22.61
C SER A 468 7.20 8.61 23.15
N ALA A 469 6.73 9.79 23.55
CA ALA A 469 5.33 9.96 23.96
C ALA A 469 4.42 9.86 22.73
N TRP A 470 3.33 9.10 22.85
CA TRP A 470 2.27 9.06 21.84
C TRP A 470 1.20 10.08 22.20
N ASN A 471 0.98 11.07 21.32
CA ASN A 471 0.08 12.21 21.57
C ASN A 471 -1.24 12.15 20.78
N GLY A 472 -1.64 10.97 20.27
CA GLY A 472 -2.77 10.81 19.36
C GLY A 472 -2.37 10.83 17.89
N ASP A 473 -3.25 10.33 17.01
CA ASP A 473 -3.07 10.41 15.55
C ASP A 473 -3.43 11.84 15.09
N ASP A 474 -2.50 12.54 14.44
CA ASP A 474 -2.75 13.74 13.62
C ASP A 474 -3.46 13.32 12.31
N SER A 475 -4.67 12.77 12.39
CA SER A 475 -5.53 12.51 11.23
C SER A 475 -6.93 12.07 11.66
N ASP A 476 -7.82 13.05 11.86
CA ASP A 476 -9.27 12.89 11.71
C ASP A 476 -9.65 12.81 10.22
#